data_AF-A0AAE2W7F4-F1
#
_entry.id   AF-A0AAE2W7F4-F1
#
_cell.length_a   1.000
_cell.length_b   1.000
_cell.length_c   1.000
_cell.angle_alpha   90.00
_cell.angle_beta   90.00
_cell.angle_gamma   90.00
#
_symmetry.space_group_name_H-M   'P 1'
#
loop_
_entity.id
_entity.type
_entity.pdbx_description
1 polymer ?
#
loop_
_entity_poly.entity_id
_entity_poly.type
_entity_poly.pdbx_seq_one_letter_code
_entity_poly.pdbx_strand_id
1 'polypeptide(L)'
;MGLGDLDRRILWVRAGGRCTLCRKYLLEGDLSSIEVPMGEGAHIVGQKDSTKSARGMNPMPVDQRDNVDNILLACSSCHTEIDKKKIEGLLDVTLLREVKRSHEADIKMQTGLLRSRRTAVIRMAGDIRGGVMELPRATAAEAVIRSAARFPFFLESYDRQGVEIDLRGIDGENPLETSYYPAATRRIDSALTNRVIPGVAQGDIEHLSIFAIARLPLLVYLGAMIDDGVPADIYQRHRATDSWKWPVTESSTEFTVTPPVSDDGGTDAVLITNLSGTTPVTDLPESLRSAPCWTIQPNTGPAEDVFQSTDVLTRFTETVRSFFTGLEASHKHVATVHLFGALPLAGALAFGRVLKSNGIRPTVVTYDREADSYQRALEI
;
A
#
# COMPACT_ATOMS: atom_id res chain seq x y z
N MET A 1 -12.52 3.45 45.96
CA MET A 1 -12.44 1.97 46.14
C MET A 1 -11.47 1.46 45.08
N GLY A 2 -10.89 0.26 45.19
CA GLY A 2 -10.09 -0.27 44.07
C GLY A 2 -10.98 -0.68 42.90
N LEU A 3 -10.46 -0.68 41.67
CA LEU A 3 -11.10 -1.36 40.53
C LEU A 3 -11.46 -2.80 40.95
N GLY A 4 -12.69 -3.23 40.66
CA GLY A 4 -13.11 -4.62 40.88
C GLY A 4 -12.35 -5.59 39.98
N ASP A 5 -12.33 -6.88 40.35
CA ASP A 5 -11.55 -7.90 39.61
C ASP A 5 -11.95 -8.03 38.13
N LEU A 6 -13.24 -7.90 37.81
CA LEU A 6 -13.71 -7.90 36.43
C LEU A 6 -13.11 -6.73 35.64
N ASP A 7 -13.17 -5.52 36.19
CA ASP A 7 -12.66 -4.31 35.53
C ASP A 7 -11.14 -4.33 35.41
N ARG A 8 -10.42 -4.91 36.38
CA ARG A 8 -8.98 -5.16 36.26
C ARG A 8 -8.69 -6.09 35.09
N ARG A 9 -9.43 -7.19 34.94
CA ARG A 9 -9.27 -8.08 33.77
C ARG A 9 -9.56 -7.36 32.46
N ILE A 10 -10.64 -6.58 32.39
CA ILE A 10 -10.99 -5.79 31.21
C ILE A 10 -9.85 -4.83 30.87
N LEU A 11 -9.33 -4.09 31.84
CA LEU A 11 -8.22 -3.16 31.65
C LEU A 11 -6.99 -3.85 31.07
N TRP A 12 -6.56 -4.96 31.69
CA TRP A 12 -5.39 -5.72 31.27
C TRP A 12 -5.54 -6.31 29.86
N VAL A 13 -6.71 -6.87 29.55
CA VAL A 13 -7.01 -7.45 28.23
C VAL A 13 -7.07 -6.36 27.16
N ARG A 14 -7.78 -5.25 27.40
CA ARG A 14 -7.87 -4.15 26.44
C ARG A 14 -6.50 -3.51 26.16
N ALA A 15 -5.63 -3.43 27.17
CA ALA A 15 -4.27 -2.92 27.02
C ALA A 15 -3.24 -3.99 26.56
N GLY A 16 -3.66 -5.24 26.37
CA GLY A 16 -2.79 -6.32 25.88
C GLY A 16 -1.58 -6.59 26.79
N GLY A 17 -1.73 -6.37 28.10
CA GLY A 17 -0.65 -6.49 29.07
C GLY A 17 0.50 -5.51 28.89
N ARG A 18 0.27 -4.38 28.21
CA ARG A 18 1.28 -3.35 27.95
C ARG A 18 0.92 -2.02 28.57
N CYS A 19 1.94 -1.24 28.93
CA CYS A 19 1.72 0.14 29.35
C CYS A 19 1.10 0.92 28.20
N THR A 20 -0.01 1.59 28.50
CA THR A 20 -0.77 2.41 27.54
C THR A 20 0.08 3.56 26.98
N LEU A 21 1.11 4.02 27.68
CA LEU A 21 1.93 5.17 27.28
C LEU A 21 3.23 4.74 26.60
N CYS A 22 4.03 3.90 27.25
CA CYS A 22 5.36 3.53 26.75
C CYS A 22 5.40 2.14 26.09
N ARG A 23 4.28 1.42 26.01
CA ARG A 23 4.14 0.07 25.42
C ARG A 23 4.97 -1.04 26.09
N LYS A 24 5.66 -0.76 27.19
CA LYS A 24 6.40 -1.76 27.99
C LYS A 24 5.50 -2.93 28.35
N TYR A 25 5.99 -4.16 28.22
CA TYR A 25 5.27 -5.36 28.65
C TYR A 25 5.26 -5.44 30.18
N LEU A 26 4.11 -5.76 30.77
CA LEU A 26 3.88 -5.61 32.21
C LEU A 26 3.63 -6.93 32.93
N LEU A 27 3.66 -8.07 32.23
CA LEU A 27 3.51 -9.39 32.85
C LEU A 27 4.85 -10.05 33.19
N GLU A 28 5.99 -9.51 32.75
CA GLU A 28 7.30 -10.09 33.04
C GLU A 28 8.12 -9.12 33.90
N GLY A 29 8.65 -9.60 35.03
CA GLY A 29 9.50 -8.81 35.90
C GLY A 29 10.93 -8.73 35.38
N ASP A 30 11.48 -7.51 35.27
CA ASP A 30 12.85 -7.27 34.75
C ASP A 30 13.97 -7.93 35.59
N LEU A 31 13.68 -8.32 36.84
CA LEU A 31 14.67 -8.86 37.78
C LEU A 31 14.86 -10.38 37.67
N SER A 32 13.82 -11.11 37.27
CA SER A 32 13.78 -12.57 37.35
C SER A 32 13.26 -13.25 36.09
N SER A 33 12.73 -12.50 35.13
CA SER A 33 12.00 -13.02 33.96
C SER A 33 10.85 -13.97 34.33
N ILE A 34 10.38 -13.91 35.56
CA ILE A 34 9.18 -14.62 36.02
C ILE A 34 7.98 -13.76 35.68
N GLU A 35 6.89 -14.41 35.27
CA GLU A 35 5.64 -13.72 35.04
C GLU A 35 5.05 -13.19 36.35
N VAL A 36 5.15 -11.88 36.54
CA VAL A 36 4.59 -11.15 37.67
C VAL A 36 3.89 -9.90 37.11
N PRO A 37 2.60 -9.67 37.40
CA PRO A 37 1.89 -8.50 36.91
C PRO A 37 2.41 -7.23 37.60
N MET A 38 3.24 -6.46 36.88
CA MET A 38 3.87 -5.21 37.34
C MET A 38 3.09 -3.95 36.93
N GLY A 39 1.92 -4.12 36.31
CA GLY A 39 1.09 -3.03 35.80
C GLY A 39 0.14 -2.44 36.85
N GLU A 40 -0.05 -1.12 36.77
CA GLU A 40 -0.89 -0.34 37.68
C GLU A 40 -2.04 0.34 36.91
N GLY A 41 -3.19 0.51 37.57
CA GLY A 41 -4.29 1.31 37.04
C GLY A 41 -4.10 2.77 37.42
N ALA A 42 -3.85 3.63 36.44
CA ALA A 42 -3.70 5.07 36.63
C ALA A 42 -4.97 5.81 36.22
N HIS A 43 -5.49 6.69 37.07
CA HIS A 43 -6.68 7.47 36.78
C HIS A 43 -6.41 8.59 35.75
N ILE A 44 -7.23 8.66 34.71
CA ILE A 44 -7.27 9.77 33.76
C ILE A 44 -7.85 10.99 34.48
N VAL A 45 -9.09 10.91 34.98
CA VAL A 45 -9.62 11.88 35.94
C VAL A 45 -9.30 11.37 37.34
N GLY A 46 -8.46 12.10 38.08
CA GLY A 46 -7.94 11.64 39.37
C GLY A 46 -9.04 11.31 40.38
N GLN A 47 -8.81 10.29 41.20
CA GLN A 47 -9.82 9.64 42.03
C GLN A 47 -10.59 10.59 42.98
N LYS A 48 -9.94 11.64 43.50
CA LYS A 48 -10.53 12.53 44.50
C LYS A 48 -10.90 13.87 43.88
N ASP A 49 -12.04 14.42 44.28
CA ASP A 49 -12.38 15.82 44.03
C ASP A 49 -11.54 16.73 44.93
N SER A 50 -10.33 17.04 44.47
CA SER A 50 -9.35 17.80 45.22
C SER A 50 -8.29 18.39 44.31
N THR A 51 -7.85 19.60 44.65
CA THR A 51 -6.70 20.27 44.01
C THR A 51 -5.40 19.50 44.19
N LYS A 52 -5.31 18.56 45.15
CA LYS A 52 -4.15 17.69 45.35
C LYS A 52 -4.13 16.46 44.44
N SER A 53 -5.28 16.07 43.88
CA SER A 53 -5.41 14.95 42.95
C SER A 53 -5.19 15.46 41.53
N ALA A 54 -4.30 14.84 40.74
CA ALA A 54 -4.10 15.22 39.34
C ALA A 54 -5.43 15.10 38.57
N ARG A 55 -5.82 16.16 37.85
CA ARG A 55 -7.11 16.26 37.14
C ARG A 55 -8.33 16.08 38.06
N GLY A 56 -8.16 16.28 39.37
CA GLY A 56 -9.18 16.02 40.39
C GLY A 56 -10.34 17.00 40.38
N MET A 57 -10.13 18.25 39.94
CA MET A 57 -11.18 19.28 39.83
C MET A 57 -12.05 19.13 38.57
N ASN A 58 -11.94 18.01 37.85
CA ASN A 58 -12.76 17.76 36.67
C ASN A 58 -14.24 17.55 37.06
N PRO A 59 -15.23 17.99 36.25
CA PRO A 59 -16.65 17.84 36.55
C PRO A 59 -17.16 16.39 36.66
N MET A 60 -16.36 15.39 36.29
CA MET A 60 -16.74 13.98 36.40
C MET A 60 -17.09 13.60 37.86
N PRO A 61 -18.28 13.03 38.12
CA PRO A 61 -18.70 12.60 39.46
C PRO A 61 -17.72 11.62 40.10
N VAL A 62 -17.43 11.79 41.38
CA VAL A 62 -16.41 11.01 42.13
C VAL A 62 -16.70 9.51 42.11
N ASP A 63 -17.97 9.13 42.22
CA ASP A 63 -18.46 7.75 42.18
C ASP A 63 -18.26 7.06 40.82
N GLN A 64 -18.07 7.83 39.73
CA GLN A 64 -17.78 7.30 38.40
C GLN A 64 -16.28 7.21 38.08
N ARG A 65 -15.41 7.76 38.93
CA ARG A 65 -13.97 7.86 38.62
C ARG A 65 -13.24 6.52 38.72
N ASP A 66 -13.75 5.59 39.51
CA ASP A 66 -13.25 4.22 39.64
C ASP A 66 -13.83 3.29 38.54
N ASN A 67 -13.97 3.80 37.31
CA ASN A 67 -14.44 3.05 36.14
C ASN A 67 -13.27 2.73 35.19
N VAL A 68 -13.28 1.54 34.57
CA VAL A 68 -12.26 1.08 33.62
C VAL A 68 -12.03 2.04 32.44
N ASP A 69 -13.05 2.76 31.99
CA ASP A 69 -12.95 3.72 30.91
C ASP A 69 -12.20 5.01 31.34
N ASN A 70 -12.13 5.29 32.65
CA ASN A 70 -11.36 6.39 33.23
C ASN A 70 -9.97 5.96 33.71
N ILE A 71 -9.56 4.70 33.52
CA ILE A 71 -8.29 4.18 34.04
C ILE A 71 -7.46 3.60 32.91
N LEU A 72 -6.18 3.94 32.86
CA LEU A 72 -5.21 3.40 31.90
C LEU A 72 -4.26 2.42 32.60
N LEU A 73 -3.79 1.41 31.87
CA LEU A 73 -2.78 0.48 32.38
C LEU A 73 -1.40 1.13 32.21
N ALA A 74 -0.67 1.35 33.29
CA ALA A 74 0.64 2.00 33.29
C ALA A 74 1.72 1.14 33.96
N CYS A 75 2.98 1.34 33.56
CA CYS A 75 4.10 0.95 34.42
C CYS A 75 4.24 1.97 35.57
N SER A 76 4.92 1.58 36.64
CA SER A 76 5.15 2.42 37.82
C SER A 76 5.75 3.79 37.49
N SER A 77 6.72 3.84 36.55
CA SER A 77 7.35 5.09 36.11
C SER A 77 6.35 6.06 35.47
N CYS A 78 5.59 5.57 34.49
CA CYS A 78 4.60 6.40 33.78
C CYS A 78 3.43 6.79 34.70
N HIS A 79 2.97 5.90 35.57
CA HIS A 79 1.93 6.21 36.55
C HIS A 79 2.39 7.32 37.50
N THR A 80 3.60 7.19 38.05
CA THR A 80 4.18 8.19 38.95
C THR A 80 4.28 9.57 38.30
N GLU A 81 4.61 9.62 37.01
CA GLU A 81 4.71 10.87 36.25
C GLU A 81 3.34 11.50 36.01
N ILE A 82 2.35 10.71 35.56
CA ILE A 82 0.98 11.17 35.27
C ILE A 82 0.28 11.83 36.46
N ASP A 83 0.63 11.40 37.67
CA ASP A 83 0.09 11.93 38.92
C ASP A 83 0.74 13.24 39.38
N LYS A 84 1.83 13.69 38.72
CA LYS A 84 2.49 14.95 39.10
C LYS A 84 1.68 16.14 38.61
N LYS A 85 1.41 17.09 39.52
CA LYS A 85 0.73 18.35 39.18
C LYS A 85 1.43 19.18 38.11
N LYS A 86 2.78 19.11 38.05
CA LYS A 86 3.60 19.90 37.12
C LYS A 86 3.30 19.60 35.65
N ILE A 87 2.85 18.39 35.33
CA ILE A 87 2.61 17.92 33.96
C ILE A 87 1.12 17.78 33.64
N GLU A 88 0.22 18.13 34.56
CA GLU A 88 -1.23 17.99 34.42
C GLU A 88 -1.80 18.74 33.19
N GLY A 89 -1.24 19.91 32.88
CA GLY A 89 -1.65 20.70 31.71
C GLY A 89 -1.14 20.14 30.38
N LEU A 90 -0.10 19.29 30.39
CA LEU A 90 0.42 18.60 29.21
C LEU A 90 -0.29 17.26 29.01
N LEU A 91 -0.44 16.48 30.08
CA LEU A 91 -1.19 15.22 30.10
C LEU A 91 -2.58 15.46 30.67
N ASP A 92 -3.38 16.20 29.93
CA ASP A 92 -4.76 16.51 30.28
C ASP A 92 -5.71 15.32 30.05
N VAL A 93 -6.97 15.49 30.47
CA VAL A 93 -8.00 14.43 30.36
C VAL A 93 -8.28 14.05 28.90
N THR A 94 -8.24 15.01 27.99
CA THR A 94 -8.55 14.80 26.57
C THR A 94 -7.47 13.94 25.92
N LEU A 95 -6.21 14.31 26.11
CA LEU A 95 -5.06 13.58 25.58
C LEU A 95 -5.02 12.15 26.15
N LEU A 96 -5.14 11.98 27.46
CA LEU A 96 -5.06 10.66 28.09
C LEU A 96 -6.19 9.72 27.62
N ARG A 97 -7.40 10.25 27.39
CA ARG A 97 -8.51 9.48 26.80
C ARG A 97 -8.21 9.06 25.36
N GLU A 98 -7.62 9.94 24.56
CA GLU A 98 -7.24 9.63 23.19
C GLU A 98 -6.16 8.54 23.15
N VAL A 99 -5.10 8.70 23.96
CA VAL A 99 -4.01 7.72 24.06
C VAL A 99 -4.53 6.35 24.49
N LYS A 100 -5.42 6.28 25.48
CA LYS A 100 -6.08 5.03 25.89
C LYS A 100 -6.88 4.43 24.75
N ARG A 101 -7.78 5.20 24.12
CA ARG A 101 -8.65 4.71 23.05
C ARG A 101 -7.85 4.16 21.87
N SER A 102 -6.82 4.90 21.43
CA SER A 102 -5.92 4.47 20.37
C SER A 102 -5.19 3.19 20.74
N HIS A 103 -4.62 3.10 21.95
CA HIS A 103 -3.92 1.90 22.39
C HIS A 103 -4.81 0.65 22.41
N GLU A 104 -5.99 0.75 23.02
CA GLU A 104 -6.90 -0.38 23.16
C GLU A 104 -7.46 -0.83 21.80
N ALA A 105 -7.71 0.13 20.89
CA ALA A 105 -8.06 -0.17 19.52
C ALA A 105 -6.95 -0.92 18.79
N ASP A 106 -5.69 -0.47 18.93
CA ASP A 106 -4.53 -1.15 18.34
C ASP A 106 -4.42 -2.59 18.84
N ILE A 107 -4.52 -2.82 20.15
CA ILE A 107 -4.44 -4.16 20.76
C ILE A 107 -5.57 -5.05 20.27
N LYS A 108 -6.82 -4.57 20.34
CA LYS A 108 -7.99 -5.34 19.91
C LYS A 108 -7.88 -5.72 18.43
N MET A 109 -7.39 -4.79 17.61
CA MET A 109 -7.16 -5.03 16.19
C MET A 109 -6.07 -6.06 15.98
N GLN A 110 -4.91 -5.92 16.62
CA GLN A 110 -3.78 -6.83 16.43
C GLN A 110 -4.05 -8.24 16.95
N THR A 111 -4.79 -8.38 18.06
CA THR A 111 -5.05 -9.68 18.72
C THR A 111 -6.27 -10.42 18.17
N GLY A 112 -7.17 -9.74 17.44
CA GLY A 112 -8.37 -10.34 16.85
C GLY A 112 -8.18 -11.02 15.49
N LEU A 113 -6.96 -11.10 14.96
CA LEU A 113 -6.71 -11.54 13.58
C LEU A 113 -6.12 -12.95 13.55
N LEU A 114 -6.85 -13.91 12.94
CA LEU A 114 -6.36 -15.24 12.57
C LEU A 114 -5.14 -15.12 11.63
N ARG A 115 -4.26 -16.13 11.61
CA ARG A 115 -3.00 -16.16 10.80
C ARG A 115 -3.18 -15.78 9.30
N SER A 116 -4.39 -15.91 8.75
CA SER A 116 -4.73 -15.72 7.32
C SER A 116 -4.80 -14.27 6.80
N ARG A 117 -4.46 -13.25 7.59
CA ARG A 117 -4.51 -11.82 7.14
C ARG A 117 -3.15 -11.13 7.01
N ARG A 118 -2.05 -11.89 7.01
CA ARG A 118 -0.72 -11.36 6.70
C ARG A 118 -0.59 -11.11 5.20
N THR A 119 0.15 -10.06 4.84
CA THR A 119 0.47 -9.73 3.44
C THR A 119 1.92 -9.29 3.35
N ALA A 120 2.69 -9.84 2.42
CA ALA A 120 4.04 -9.36 2.16
C ALA A 120 3.96 -8.04 1.39
N VAL A 121 4.60 -7.00 1.93
CA VAL A 121 4.60 -5.67 1.30
C VAL A 121 5.77 -5.57 0.32
N ILE A 122 5.46 -5.24 -0.94
CA ILE A 122 6.44 -4.88 -1.98
C ILE A 122 6.36 -3.37 -2.19
N ARG A 123 7.49 -2.67 -2.05
CA ARG A 123 7.62 -1.24 -2.33
C ARG A 123 8.67 -1.05 -3.41
N MET A 124 8.28 -0.46 -4.54
CA MET A 124 9.22 0.00 -5.56
C MET A 124 9.21 1.53 -5.64
N ALA A 125 10.38 2.14 -5.54
CA ALA A 125 10.54 3.58 -5.66
C ALA A 125 11.65 3.87 -6.67
N GLY A 126 11.35 4.71 -7.66
CA GLY A 126 12.30 5.22 -8.63
C GLY A 126 11.99 6.67 -8.94
N ASP A 127 13.00 7.38 -9.43
CA ASP A 127 12.84 8.76 -9.87
C ASP A 127 11.99 8.81 -11.13
N ILE A 128 11.27 9.92 -11.30
CA ILE A 128 10.50 10.21 -12.50
C ILE A 128 10.95 11.55 -13.04
N ARG A 129 11.75 11.51 -14.10
CA ARG A 129 12.31 12.66 -14.80
C ARG A 129 13.06 13.61 -13.85
N GLY A 130 13.92 13.04 -13.01
CA GLY A 130 14.67 13.74 -11.96
C GLY A 130 13.86 14.16 -10.73
N GLY A 131 12.56 13.88 -10.69
CA GLY A 131 11.72 14.07 -9.51
C GLY A 131 11.87 12.88 -8.55
N VAL A 132 12.37 13.15 -7.33
CA VAL A 132 12.42 12.15 -6.27
C VAL A 132 11.02 11.86 -5.77
N MET A 133 10.62 10.60 -5.88
CA MET A 133 9.30 10.14 -5.43
C MET A 133 9.44 9.30 -4.16
N GLU A 134 8.89 9.81 -3.06
CA GLU A 134 8.92 9.13 -1.77
C GLU A 134 7.71 8.19 -1.60
N LEU A 135 8.00 7.01 -1.04
CA LEU A 135 7.00 6.03 -0.62
C LEU A 135 7.33 5.57 0.81
N PRO A 136 6.94 6.36 1.84
CA PRO A 136 7.28 6.06 3.21
C PRO A 136 6.61 4.76 3.69
N ARG A 137 7.37 3.95 4.44
CA ARG A 137 6.87 2.69 5.03
C ARG A 137 5.62 2.87 5.88
N ALA A 138 5.58 3.92 6.70
CA ALA A 138 4.44 4.20 7.57
C ALA A 138 3.16 4.43 6.75
N THR A 139 3.28 5.12 5.61
CA THR A 139 2.17 5.37 4.69
C THR A 139 1.66 4.07 4.05
N ALA A 140 2.57 3.20 3.58
CA ALA A 140 2.19 1.90 3.01
C ALA A 140 1.53 0.99 4.08
N ALA A 141 2.13 0.91 5.27
CA ALA A 141 1.57 0.15 6.39
C ALA A 141 0.16 0.63 6.75
N GLU A 142 -0.03 1.95 6.84
CA GLU A 142 -1.32 2.54 7.16
C GLU A 142 -2.38 2.23 6.09
N ALA A 143 -2.01 2.32 4.80
CA ALA A 143 -2.90 1.99 3.69
C ALA A 143 -3.34 0.52 3.72
N VAL A 144 -2.41 -0.41 3.97
CA VAL A 144 -2.73 -1.85 4.11
C VAL A 144 -3.71 -2.10 5.25
N ILE A 145 -3.44 -1.52 6.41
CA ILE A 145 -4.24 -1.68 7.63
C ILE A 145 -5.65 -1.11 7.44
N ARG A 146 -5.77 0.10 6.86
CA ARG A 146 -7.04 0.81 6.77
C ARG A 146 -7.89 0.43 5.57
N SER A 147 -7.28 0.11 4.42
CA SER A 147 -8.04 -0.14 3.19
C SER A 147 -8.38 -1.62 2.98
N ALA A 148 -7.55 -2.55 3.47
CA ALA A 148 -7.74 -3.98 3.24
C ALA A 148 -7.94 -4.80 4.54
N ALA A 149 -7.89 -4.16 5.72
CA ALA A 149 -7.91 -4.83 7.02
C ALA A 149 -6.87 -5.97 7.13
N ARG A 150 -5.72 -5.80 6.46
CA ARG A 150 -4.56 -6.70 6.49
C ARG A 150 -3.46 -6.12 7.37
N PHE A 151 -2.53 -6.96 7.84
CA PHE A 151 -1.36 -6.47 8.56
C PHE A 151 -0.10 -6.66 7.70
N PRO A 152 0.70 -5.58 7.49
CA PRO A 152 1.90 -5.67 6.68
C PRO A 152 2.91 -6.60 7.35
N PHE A 153 3.21 -7.70 6.67
CA PHE A 153 4.31 -8.58 6.99
C PHE A 153 5.53 -8.13 6.19
N PHE A 154 6.49 -7.57 6.90
CA PHE A 154 7.75 -7.16 6.32
C PHE A 154 8.71 -8.35 6.45
N LEU A 155 8.98 -9.04 5.32
CA LEU A 155 9.91 -10.16 5.27
C LEU A 155 11.23 -9.80 5.95
N GLU A 156 11.83 -10.76 6.64
CA GLU A 156 13.02 -10.58 7.47
C GLU A 156 14.26 -10.22 6.63
N SER A 157 14.34 -8.96 6.18
CA SER A 157 15.60 -8.28 5.95
C SER A 157 16.12 -7.74 7.29
N TYR A 158 17.43 -7.53 7.40
CA TYR A 158 18.12 -7.01 8.61
C TYR A 158 17.51 -5.71 9.18
N ASP A 159 16.62 -5.03 8.44
CA ASP A 159 15.91 -3.80 8.79
C ASP A 159 14.38 -3.98 9.02
N ARG A 160 13.83 -5.19 8.86
CA ARG A 160 12.39 -5.50 8.95
C ARG A 160 11.49 -4.63 8.06
N GLN A 161 11.90 -4.26 6.84
CA GLN A 161 11.21 -3.26 5.98
C GLN A 161 10.40 -3.80 4.79
N GLY A 162 10.32 -5.12 4.58
CA GLY A 162 9.61 -5.75 3.47
C GLY A 162 10.47 -5.84 2.22
N VAL A 163 9.89 -6.14 1.06
CA VAL A 163 10.65 -6.18 -0.20
C VAL A 163 10.72 -4.77 -0.76
N GLU A 164 11.81 -4.07 -0.44
CA GLU A 164 12.13 -2.76 -1.01
C GLU A 164 12.95 -2.92 -2.30
N ILE A 165 12.46 -2.30 -3.36
CA ILE A 165 13.07 -2.19 -4.67
C ILE A 165 13.37 -0.71 -4.89
N ASP A 166 14.53 -0.26 -4.40
CA ASP A 166 14.99 1.11 -4.60
C ASP A 166 15.76 1.24 -5.92
N LEU A 167 15.23 2.09 -6.80
CA LEU A 167 15.77 2.43 -8.11
C LEU A 167 16.35 3.86 -8.16
N ARG A 168 16.18 4.68 -7.12
CA ARG A 168 16.61 6.10 -7.06
C ARG A 168 18.13 6.31 -7.04
N GLY A 169 18.89 5.22 -6.94
CA GLY A 169 20.36 5.20 -7.03
C GLY A 169 20.88 4.58 -8.32
N ILE A 170 20.04 4.40 -9.33
CA ILE A 170 20.45 3.88 -10.64
C ILE A 170 20.70 5.08 -11.56
N ASP A 171 21.93 5.20 -12.04
CA ASP A 171 22.32 6.26 -12.98
C ASP A 171 21.56 6.15 -14.31
N GLY A 172 21.44 7.29 -15.00
CA GLY A 172 20.85 7.35 -16.33
C GLY A 172 19.33 7.37 -16.37
N GLU A 173 18.64 7.66 -15.26
CA GLU A 173 17.19 7.91 -15.27
C GLU A 173 16.89 9.23 -15.99
N ASN A 174 17.62 10.29 -15.68
CA ASN A 174 17.46 11.61 -16.27
C ASN A 174 18.81 12.36 -16.35
N PRO A 175 19.35 12.66 -17.54
CA PRO A 175 18.83 12.27 -18.86
C PRO A 175 18.74 10.74 -19.01
N LEU A 176 17.79 10.26 -19.82
CA LEU A 176 17.56 8.83 -19.98
C LEU A 176 18.71 8.19 -20.76
N GLU A 177 19.41 7.24 -20.14
CA GLU A 177 20.48 6.46 -20.75
C GLU A 177 20.01 5.04 -21.09
N THR A 178 20.61 4.45 -22.12
CA THR A 178 20.30 3.08 -22.57
C THR A 178 20.60 2.00 -21.51
N SER A 179 21.46 2.32 -20.53
CA SER A 179 21.85 1.46 -19.42
C SER A 179 20.80 1.36 -18.31
N TYR A 180 19.89 2.35 -18.21
CA TYR A 180 18.98 2.51 -17.09
C TYR A 180 17.99 1.36 -16.94
N TYR A 181 17.17 1.07 -17.97
CA TYR A 181 16.18 0.00 -17.87
C TYR A 181 16.81 -1.37 -17.61
N PRO A 182 17.89 -1.79 -18.30
CA PRO A 182 18.58 -3.04 -17.96
C PRO A 182 19.09 -3.10 -16.52
N ALA A 183 19.55 -1.99 -15.95
CA ALA A 183 19.96 -1.94 -14.55
C ALA A 183 18.79 -2.03 -13.58
N ALA A 184 17.68 -1.33 -13.90
CA ALA A 184 16.46 -1.34 -13.09
C ALA A 184 15.75 -2.69 -13.10
N THR A 185 15.63 -3.37 -14.24
CA THR A 185 15.04 -4.72 -14.33
C THR A 185 15.85 -5.73 -13.53
N ARG A 186 17.19 -5.72 -13.63
CA ARG A 186 18.05 -6.55 -12.78
C ARG A 186 17.82 -6.35 -11.28
N ARG A 187 17.55 -5.12 -10.85
CA ARG A 187 17.23 -4.81 -9.44
C ARG A 187 15.87 -5.38 -9.04
N ILE A 188 14.87 -5.27 -9.91
CA ILE A 188 13.54 -5.85 -9.72
C ILE A 188 13.66 -7.38 -9.61
N ASP A 189 14.30 -8.03 -10.58
CA ASP A 189 14.46 -9.48 -10.64
C ASP A 189 15.17 -10.03 -9.40
N SER A 190 16.26 -9.38 -8.99
CA SER A 190 17.01 -9.76 -7.80
C SER A 190 16.15 -9.67 -6.54
N ALA A 191 15.34 -8.62 -6.39
CA ALA A 191 14.47 -8.48 -5.24
C ALA A 191 13.38 -9.55 -5.19
N LEU A 192 12.73 -9.84 -6.33
CA LEU A 192 11.68 -10.85 -6.41
C LEU A 192 12.22 -12.26 -6.22
N THR A 193 13.31 -12.61 -6.93
CA THR A 193 13.91 -13.96 -6.89
C THR A 193 14.48 -14.30 -5.53
N ASN A 194 15.07 -13.33 -4.83
CA ASN A 194 15.71 -13.59 -3.54
C ASN A 194 14.75 -13.53 -2.35
N ARG A 195 13.62 -12.81 -2.47
CA ARG A 195 12.76 -12.50 -1.30
C ARG A 195 11.30 -12.87 -1.46
N VAL A 196 10.74 -12.77 -2.67
CA VAL A 196 9.30 -13.02 -2.90
C VAL A 196 9.07 -14.46 -3.35
N ILE A 197 9.70 -14.87 -4.44
CA ILE A 197 9.46 -16.18 -5.07
C ILE A 197 9.70 -17.35 -4.10
N PRO A 198 10.79 -17.38 -3.30
CA PRO A 198 11.01 -18.48 -2.35
C PRO A 198 9.95 -18.54 -1.26
N GLY A 199 9.51 -17.40 -0.74
CA GLY A 199 8.48 -17.32 0.30
C GLY A 199 7.10 -17.74 -0.22
N VAL A 200 6.78 -17.43 -1.48
CA VAL A 200 5.58 -17.93 -2.14
C VAL A 200 5.65 -19.45 -2.31
N ALA A 201 6.77 -19.97 -2.82
CA ALA A 201 6.94 -21.40 -3.06
C ALA A 201 6.90 -22.25 -1.76
N GLN A 202 7.34 -21.68 -0.64
CA GLN A 202 7.32 -22.32 0.68
C GLN A 202 6.00 -22.14 1.44
N GLY A 203 5.08 -21.31 0.93
CA GLY A 203 3.81 -20.99 1.59
C GLY A 203 3.91 -19.95 2.72
N ASP A 204 5.07 -19.32 2.90
CA ASP A 204 5.27 -18.24 3.87
C ASP A 204 4.61 -16.92 3.42
N ILE A 205 4.43 -16.76 2.11
CA ILE A 205 3.78 -15.62 1.48
C ILE A 205 2.53 -16.11 0.75
N GLU A 206 1.37 -15.88 1.35
CA GLU A 206 0.07 -16.23 0.76
C GLU A 206 -0.60 -15.03 0.07
N HIS A 207 -0.08 -13.82 0.28
CA HIS A 207 -0.67 -12.58 -0.23
C HIS A 207 0.37 -11.46 -0.36
N LEU A 208 0.21 -10.60 -1.38
CA LEU A 208 1.06 -9.44 -1.65
C LEU A 208 0.30 -8.11 -1.53
N SER A 209 0.95 -7.07 -1.01
CA SER A 209 0.46 -5.69 -1.08
C SER A 209 1.50 -4.83 -1.78
N ILE A 210 1.17 -4.32 -2.96
CA ILE A 210 2.14 -3.76 -3.91
C ILE A 210 1.95 -2.26 -4.03
N PHE A 211 3.03 -1.54 -3.77
CA PHE A 211 3.13 -0.09 -3.91
C PHE A 211 4.30 0.20 -4.83
N ALA A 212 4.08 0.94 -5.91
CA ALA A 212 5.16 1.29 -6.83
C ALA A 212 5.03 2.69 -7.39
N ILE A 213 6.12 3.43 -7.39
CA ILE A 213 6.29 4.66 -8.16
C ILE A 213 7.60 4.53 -8.95
N ALA A 214 7.49 4.52 -10.28
CA ALA A 214 8.62 4.53 -11.21
C ALA A 214 8.10 4.95 -12.59
N ARG A 215 9.01 5.05 -13.58
CA ARG A 215 8.64 5.19 -14.99
C ARG A 215 7.73 4.05 -15.45
N LEU A 216 6.79 4.37 -16.34
CA LEU A 216 5.73 3.45 -16.80
C LEU A 216 6.25 2.06 -17.24
N PRO A 217 7.31 1.94 -18.08
CA PRO A 217 7.85 0.64 -18.47
C PRO A 217 8.18 -0.29 -17.29
N LEU A 218 8.76 0.25 -16.21
CA LEU A 218 9.17 -0.52 -15.04
C LEU A 218 7.98 -0.95 -14.17
N LEU A 219 6.90 -0.19 -14.16
CA LEU A 219 5.65 -0.57 -13.48
C LEU A 219 4.97 -1.75 -14.18
N VAL A 220 4.91 -1.70 -15.52
CA VAL A 220 4.41 -2.83 -16.32
C VAL A 220 5.30 -4.05 -16.14
N TYR A 221 6.62 -3.86 -16.16
CA TYR A 221 7.59 -4.94 -15.94
C TYR A 221 7.44 -5.59 -14.55
N LEU A 222 7.39 -4.79 -13.48
CA LEU A 222 7.16 -5.31 -12.13
C LEU A 222 5.85 -6.11 -12.05
N GLY A 223 4.78 -5.61 -12.68
CA GLY A 223 3.51 -6.32 -12.77
C GLY A 223 3.68 -7.69 -13.44
N ALA A 224 4.35 -7.74 -14.59
CA ALA A 224 4.58 -8.97 -15.33
C ALA A 224 5.40 -10.00 -14.54
N MET A 225 6.44 -9.53 -13.82
CA MET A 225 7.29 -10.40 -13.01
C MET A 225 6.63 -10.91 -11.72
N ILE A 226 5.67 -10.15 -11.15
CA ILE A 226 4.87 -10.61 -10.00
C ILE A 226 3.78 -11.58 -10.44
N ASP A 227 3.24 -11.37 -11.64
CA ASP A 227 2.22 -12.22 -12.25
C ASP A 227 0.90 -12.36 -11.46
N ASP A 228 -0.01 -13.25 -11.87
CA ASP A 228 -1.33 -13.45 -11.24
C ASP A 228 -1.47 -14.74 -10.42
N GLY A 229 -0.38 -15.46 -10.17
CA GLY A 229 -0.33 -16.70 -9.41
C GLY A 229 -0.39 -16.52 -7.89
N VAL A 230 -0.15 -15.31 -7.38
CA VAL A 230 -0.30 -14.97 -5.95
C VAL A 230 -1.38 -13.90 -5.79
N PRO A 231 -2.33 -14.06 -4.85
CA PRO A 231 -3.27 -13.00 -4.51
C PRO A 231 -2.53 -11.71 -4.15
N ALA A 232 -2.94 -10.59 -4.76
CA ALA A 232 -2.28 -9.31 -4.55
C ALA A 232 -3.25 -8.12 -4.55
N ASP A 233 -3.06 -7.24 -3.58
CA ASP A 233 -3.67 -5.91 -3.52
C ASP A 233 -2.69 -4.89 -4.12
N ILE A 234 -3.09 -4.21 -5.19
CA ILE A 234 -2.32 -3.13 -5.82
C ILE A 234 -2.85 -1.81 -5.26
N TYR A 235 -1.95 -0.88 -4.96
CA TYR A 235 -2.32 0.44 -4.45
C TYR A 235 -2.00 1.56 -5.45
N GLN A 236 -2.80 2.61 -5.40
CA GLN A 236 -2.65 3.83 -6.20
C GLN A 236 -2.29 4.99 -5.27
N ARG A 237 -1.36 5.87 -5.70
CA ARG A 237 -1.19 7.18 -5.07
C ARG A 237 -2.23 8.14 -5.64
N HIS A 238 -3.14 8.61 -4.80
CA HIS A 238 -4.18 9.56 -5.16
C HIS A 238 -3.64 10.98 -5.10
N ARG A 239 -3.57 11.67 -6.24
CA ARG A 239 -2.98 13.01 -6.33
C ARG A 239 -3.78 14.04 -5.55
N ALA A 240 -5.11 13.92 -5.54
CA ALA A 240 -5.98 14.86 -4.84
C ALA A 240 -5.77 14.89 -3.32
N THR A 241 -5.26 13.82 -2.72
CA THR A 241 -5.13 13.67 -1.25
C THR A 241 -3.71 13.38 -0.78
N ASP A 242 -2.77 13.21 -1.72
CA ASP A 242 -1.42 12.72 -1.48
C ASP A 242 -1.38 11.44 -0.62
N SER A 243 -2.35 10.55 -0.82
CA SER A 243 -2.58 9.36 -0.02
C SER A 243 -2.57 8.10 -0.87
N TRP A 244 -2.21 6.98 -0.27
CA TRP A 244 -2.32 5.65 -0.87
C TRP A 244 -3.58 4.89 -0.45
N LYS A 245 -4.42 5.52 0.38
CA LYS A 245 -5.69 4.94 0.81
C LYS A 245 -6.71 5.13 -0.29
N TRP A 246 -7.36 4.04 -0.69
CA TRP A 246 -8.52 4.10 -1.57
C TRP A 246 -9.58 5.04 -0.98
N PRO A 247 -10.08 6.02 -1.75
CA PRO A 247 -11.13 6.91 -1.27
C PRO A 247 -12.43 6.12 -1.05
N VAL A 248 -13.21 6.57 -0.06
CA VAL A 248 -14.52 5.99 0.22
C VAL A 248 -15.53 6.66 -0.69
N THR A 249 -15.54 6.25 -1.95
CA THR A 249 -16.38 6.81 -3.00
C THR A 249 -16.96 5.69 -3.85
N GLU A 250 -18.27 5.73 -4.10
CA GLU A 250 -18.88 4.90 -5.14
C GLU A 250 -18.46 5.47 -6.50
N SER A 251 -17.81 4.64 -7.32
CA SER A 251 -17.39 5.01 -8.67
C SER A 251 -17.87 3.96 -9.66
N SER A 252 -18.62 4.41 -10.66
CA SER A 252 -19.14 3.61 -11.77
C SER A 252 -18.26 3.72 -13.03
N THR A 253 -16.99 4.10 -12.87
CA THR A 253 -16.06 4.20 -14.00
C THR A 253 -15.90 2.82 -14.66
N GLU A 254 -16.13 2.79 -15.97
CA GLU A 254 -16.01 1.63 -16.85
C GLU A 254 -14.98 1.92 -17.95
N PHE A 255 -14.36 0.86 -18.49
CA PHE A 255 -13.33 0.99 -19.51
C PHE A 255 -13.78 0.34 -20.82
N THR A 256 -13.64 1.09 -21.91
CA THR A 256 -14.00 0.64 -23.26
C THR A 256 -12.77 0.50 -24.13
N VAL A 257 -12.77 -0.49 -25.02
CA VAL A 257 -11.73 -0.69 -26.03
C VAL A 257 -12.30 -0.34 -27.39
N THR A 258 -11.74 0.67 -28.04
CA THR A 258 -12.06 1.00 -29.43
C THR A 258 -11.16 0.19 -30.36
N PRO A 259 -11.71 -0.63 -31.28
CA PRO A 259 -10.93 -1.41 -32.23
C PRO A 259 -10.34 -0.53 -33.35
N PRO A 260 -9.33 -1.03 -34.10
CA PRO A 260 -8.77 -0.33 -35.24
C PRO A 260 -9.78 -0.16 -36.37
N VAL A 261 -9.60 0.88 -37.17
CA VAL A 261 -10.40 1.13 -38.38
C VAL A 261 -9.99 0.21 -39.54
N SER A 262 -8.72 -0.23 -39.54
CA SER A 262 -8.16 -1.13 -40.54
C SER A 262 -7.13 -2.06 -39.91
N ASP A 263 -7.09 -3.30 -40.40
CA ASP A 263 -6.04 -4.28 -40.11
C ASP A 263 -5.29 -4.57 -41.41
N ASP A 264 -3.98 -4.31 -41.44
CA ASP A 264 -3.12 -4.55 -42.59
C ASP A 264 -2.57 -5.99 -42.64
N GLY A 265 -2.89 -6.82 -41.65
CA GLY A 265 -2.38 -8.19 -41.53
C GLY A 265 -0.94 -8.25 -41.03
N GLY A 266 -0.39 -7.14 -40.53
CA GLY A 266 0.97 -7.05 -39.99
C GLY A 266 1.13 -7.70 -38.61
N THR A 267 2.38 -8.03 -38.25
CA THR A 267 2.72 -8.66 -36.96
C THR A 267 2.69 -7.71 -35.77
N ASP A 268 2.61 -6.42 -36.03
CA ASP A 268 2.72 -5.35 -35.04
C ASP A 268 1.37 -4.66 -34.86
N ALA A 269 0.93 -4.55 -33.61
CA ALA A 269 -0.26 -3.83 -33.20
C ALA A 269 0.09 -2.71 -32.22
N VAL A 270 -0.75 -1.68 -32.15
CA VAL A 270 -0.62 -0.57 -31.20
C VAL A 270 -1.76 -0.63 -30.18
N LEU A 271 -1.43 -0.47 -28.91
CA LEU A 271 -2.40 -0.24 -27.85
C LEU A 271 -2.12 1.10 -27.18
N ILE A 272 -3.07 2.03 -27.30
CA ILE A 272 -3.02 3.32 -26.62
C ILE A 272 -3.92 3.26 -25.38
N THR A 273 -3.35 3.53 -24.21
CA THR A 273 -4.11 3.67 -22.96
C THR A 273 -4.30 5.14 -22.63
N ASN A 274 -5.51 5.67 -22.82
CA ASN A 274 -5.86 7.05 -22.52
C ASN A 274 -6.60 7.13 -21.18
N LEU A 275 -5.90 6.83 -20.08
CA LEU A 275 -6.53 6.78 -18.75
C LEU A 275 -6.30 8.04 -17.94
N SER A 276 -5.04 8.47 -17.78
CA SER A 276 -4.69 9.72 -17.06
C SER A 276 -4.32 10.88 -17.98
N GLY A 277 -4.41 10.68 -19.29
CA GLY A 277 -4.13 11.66 -20.32
C GLY A 277 -4.45 11.08 -21.69
N THR A 278 -4.27 11.89 -22.74
CA THR A 278 -4.52 11.48 -24.13
C THR A 278 -3.20 11.37 -24.91
N THR A 279 -3.12 10.39 -25.79
CA THR A 279 -2.01 10.23 -26.75
C THR A 279 -2.60 10.11 -28.15
N PRO A 280 -2.41 11.11 -29.02
CA PRO A 280 -2.82 11.02 -30.40
C PRO A 280 -1.86 10.12 -31.18
N VAL A 281 -2.37 9.45 -32.23
CA VAL A 281 -1.58 8.57 -33.12
C VAL A 281 -0.40 9.31 -33.76
N THR A 282 -0.51 10.63 -33.94
CA THR A 282 0.56 11.49 -34.49
C THR A 282 1.81 11.53 -33.62
N ASP A 283 1.69 11.28 -32.31
CA ASP A 283 2.83 11.26 -31.38
C ASP A 283 3.62 9.95 -31.47
N LEU A 284 3.07 8.92 -32.13
CA LEU A 284 3.74 7.63 -32.28
C LEU A 284 4.90 7.71 -33.30
N PRO A 285 5.90 6.81 -33.17
CA PRO A 285 6.92 6.63 -34.20
C PRO A 285 6.30 6.38 -35.57
N GLU A 286 6.87 6.97 -36.62
CA GLU A 286 6.30 6.94 -37.98
C GLU A 286 5.97 5.52 -38.47
N SER A 287 6.83 4.55 -38.16
CA SER A 287 6.67 3.14 -38.51
C SER A 287 5.44 2.46 -37.87
N LEU A 288 4.87 3.03 -36.81
CA LEU A 288 3.74 2.46 -36.07
C LEU A 288 2.42 3.19 -36.33
N ARG A 289 2.43 4.31 -37.07
CA ARG A 289 1.23 5.12 -37.31
C ARG A 289 0.19 4.44 -38.19
N SER A 290 0.62 3.52 -39.04
CA SER A 290 -0.26 2.72 -39.91
C SER A 290 -0.67 1.39 -39.31
N ALA A 291 -0.05 0.97 -38.19
CA ALA A 291 -0.34 -0.30 -37.57
C ALA A 291 -1.77 -0.31 -36.97
N PRO A 292 -2.41 -1.48 -36.86
CA PRO A 292 -3.73 -1.59 -36.24
C PRO A 292 -3.69 -1.08 -34.79
N CYS A 293 -4.44 -0.02 -34.51
CA CYS A 293 -4.40 0.70 -33.24
C CYS A 293 -5.70 0.54 -32.44
N TRP A 294 -5.59 -0.07 -31.26
CA TRP A 294 -6.64 -0.09 -30.25
C TRP A 294 -6.46 1.04 -29.25
N THR A 295 -7.57 1.56 -28.73
CA THR A 295 -7.53 2.57 -27.67
C THR A 295 -8.39 2.13 -26.48
N ILE A 296 -7.81 2.12 -25.28
CA ILE A 296 -8.54 1.93 -24.02
C ILE A 296 -8.79 3.29 -23.39
N GLN A 297 -10.05 3.56 -23.03
CA GLN A 297 -10.45 4.80 -22.38
C GLN A 297 -11.55 4.58 -21.34
N PRO A 298 -11.56 5.37 -20.25
CA PRO A 298 -12.68 5.38 -19.31
C PRO A 298 -13.90 6.09 -19.92
N ASN A 299 -15.10 5.63 -19.59
CA ASN A 299 -16.36 6.26 -20.00
C ASN A 299 -16.54 7.70 -19.46
N THR A 300 -15.85 8.04 -18.39
CA THR A 300 -15.84 9.38 -17.77
C THR A 300 -14.82 10.34 -18.38
N GLY A 301 -14.00 9.87 -19.33
CA GLY A 301 -12.86 10.61 -19.88
C GLY A 301 -11.60 10.51 -19.01
N PRO A 302 -10.42 10.80 -19.58
CA PRO A 302 -9.15 10.64 -18.89
C PRO A 302 -9.03 11.55 -17.66
N ALA A 303 -8.53 11.00 -16.55
CA ALA A 303 -8.34 11.73 -15.30
C ALA A 303 -7.15 11.18 -14.53
N GLU A 304 -6.41 12.05 -13.82
CA GLU A 304 -5.23 11.63 -13.07
C GLU A 304 -5.56 10.58 -12.00
N ASP A 305 -6.70 10.74 -11.32
CA ASP A 305 -7.23 9.83 -10.29
C ASP A 305 -8.43 9.03 -10.83
N VAL A 306 -8.30 8.44 -12.03
CA VAL A 306 -9.36 7.58 -12.63
C VAL A 306 -9.66 6.32 -11.80
N PHE A 307 -8.65 5.76 -11.13
CA PHE A 307 -8.84 4.63 -10.21
C PHE A 307 -9.24 5.14 -8.83
N GLN A 308 -10.54 5.20 -8.57
CA GLN A 308 -11.10 5.67 -7.29
C GLN A 308 -11.47 4.54 -6.34
N SER A 309 -11.42 3.28 -6.78
CA SER A 309 -11.63 2.13 -5.91
C SER A 309 -10.93 0.89 -6.49
N THR A 310 -10.80 -0.14 -5.65
CA THR A 310 -10.35 -1.46 -6.07
C THR A 310 -11.26 -2.04 -7.15
N ASP A 311 -12.56 -1.78 -7.09
CA ASP A 311 -13.51 -2.29 -8.08
C ASP A 311 -13.29 -1.66 -9.46
N VAL A 312 -12.98 -0.36 -9.52
CA VAL A 312 -12.61 0.30 -10.79
C VAL A 312 -11.34 -0.32 -11.36
N LEU A 313 -10.34 -0.62 -10.52
CA LEU A 313 -9.11 -1.29 -10.97
C LEU A 313 -9.38 -2.72 -11.48
N THR A 314 -10.28 -3.46 -10.82
CA THR A 314 -10.72 -4.78 -11.27
C THR A 314 -11.37 -4.71 -12.64
N ARG A 315 -12.30 -3.77 -12.87
CA ARG A 315 -12.96 -3.60 -14.17
C ARG A 315 -11.96 -3.23 -15.28
N PHE A 316 -10.97 -2.38 -14.99
CA PHE A 316 -9.87 -2.14 -15.93
C PHE A 316 -9.09 -3.42 -16.25
N THR A 317 -8.75 -4.21 -15.23
CA THR A 317 -8.02 -5.47 -15.39
C THR A 317 -8.80 -6.46 -16.27
N GLU A 318 -10.12 -6.53 -16.09
CA GLU A 318 -11.03 -7.34 -16.91
C GLU A 318 -11.09 -6.85 -18.36
N THR A 319 -11.12 -5.52 -18.58
CA THR A 319 -11.05 -4.93 -19.93
C THR A 319 -9.73 -5.28 -20.62
N VAL A 320 -8.59 -5.18 -19.93
CA VAL A 320 -7.28 -5.56 -20.50
C VAL A 320 -7.22 -7.05 -20.81
N ARG A 321 -7.74 -7.92 -19.93
CA ARG A 321 -7.84 -9.36 -20.19
C ARG A 321 -8.67 -9.63 -21.45
N SER A 322 -9.83 -9.00 -21.55
CA SER A 322 -10.74 -9.15 -22.69
C SER A 322 -10.12 -8.66 -24.00
N PHE A 323 -9.33 -7.59 -23.97
CA PHE A 323 -8.57 -7.11 -25.13
C PHE A 323 -7.62 -8.19 -25.67
N PHE A 324 -6.78 -8.77 -24.81
CA PHE A 324 -5.84 -9.81 -25.25
C PHE A 324 -6.56 -11.09 -25.69
N THR A 325 -7.61 -11.53 -24.99
CA THR A 325 -8.45 -12.65 -25.44
C THR A 325 -9.06 -12.37 -26.82
N GLY A 326 -9.48 -11.13 -27.07
CA GLY A 326 -9.99 -10.69 -28.37
C GLY A 326 -8.93 -10.75 -29.47
N LEU A 327 -7.70 -10.31 -29.19
CA LEU A 327 -6.56 -10.43 -30.11
C LEU A 327 -6.28 -11.90 -30.45
N GLU A 328 -6.23 -12.79 -29.46
CA GLU A 328 -6.01 -14.23 -29.68
C GLU A 328 -7.10 -14.87 -30.56
N ALA A 329 -8.34 -14.37 -30.48
CA ALA A 329 -9.45 -14.90 -31.26
C ALA A 329 -9.45 -14.40 -32.72
N SER A 330 -9.08 -13.14 -32.95
CA SER A 330 -9.32 -12.44 -34.22
C SER A 330 -8.07 -11.99 -34.97
N HIS A 331 -6.93 -11.85 -34.28
CA HIS A 331 -5.69 -11.27 -34.80
C HIS A 331 -4.46 -12.12 -34.40
N LYS A 332 -4.52 -13.44 -34.65
CA LYS A 332 -3.46 -14.40 -34.28
C LYS A 332 -2.10 -14.13 -34.93
N HIS A 333 -2.07 -13.34 -36.00
CA HIS A 333 -0.87 -12.91 -36.68
C HIS A 333 -0.08 -11.84 -35.91
N VAL A 334 -0.74 -11.15 -34.96
CA VAL A 334 -0.08 -10.14 -34.11
C VAL A 334 0.87 -10.84 -33.14
N ALA A 335 2.16 -10.61 -33.35
CA ALA A 335 3.25 -11.10 -32.50
C ALA A 335 3.68 -10.06 -31.45
N THR A 336 3.51 -8.77 -31.77
CA THR A 336 3.99 -7.66 -30.95
C THR A 336 2.88 -6.64 -30.72
N VAL A 337 2.68 -6.24 -29.46
CA VAL A 337 1.80 -5.12 -29.09
C VAL A 337 2.65 -3.99 -28.52
N HIS A 338 2.64 -2.85 -29.21
CA HIS A 338 3.33 -1.63 -28.78
C HIS A 338 2.40 -0.83 -27.87
N LEU A 339 2.76 -0.75 -26.58
CA LEU A 339 1.99 -0.06 -25.55
C LEU A 339 2.42 1.40 -25.43
N PHE A 340 1.47 2.31 -25.65
CA PHE A 340 1.64 3.75 -25.50
C PHE A 340 0.57 4.36 -24.58
N GLY A 341 0.85 5.58 -24.13
CA GLY A 341 -0.12 6.41 -23.44
C GLY A 341 0.09 6.50 -21.94
N ALA A 342 -0.96 6.96 -21.26
CA ALA A 342 -0.92 7.38 -19.88
C ALA A 342 -1.69 6.38 -18.99
N LEU A 343 -0.93 5.53 -18.30
CA LEU A 343 -1.41 4.62 -17.27
C LEU A 343 -1.05 5.17 -15.87
N PRO A 344 -2.02 5.34 -14.97
CA PRO A 344 -1.75 5.50 -13.55
C PRO A 344 -0.99 4.30 -12.98
N LEU A 345 -0.32 4.51 -11.85
CA LEU A 345 0.57 3.54 -11.20
C LEU A 345 -0.06 2.15 -11.03
N ALA A 346 -1.27 2.10 -10.46
CA ALA A 346 -1.98 0.86 -10.22
C ALA A 346 -2.41 0.17 -11.52
N GLY A 347 -2.83 0.94 -12.52
CA GLY A 347 -3.21 0.43 -13.84
C GLY A 347 -2.02 -0.20 -14.58
N ALA A 348 -0.84 0.42 -14.52
CA ALA A 348 0.37 -0.12 -15.13
C ALA A 348 0.79 -1.47 -14.51
N LEU A 349 0.76 -1.57 -13.17
CA LEU A 349 1.02 -2.83 -12.46
C LEU A 349 -0.02 -3.89 -12.84
N ALA A 350 -1.30 -3.55 -12.82
CA ALA A 350 -2.39 -4.47 -13.16
C ALA A 350 -2.28 -4.95 -14.62
N PHE A 351 -1.95 -4.05 -15.55
CA PHE A 351 -1.69 -4.38 -16.94
C PHE A 351 -0.56 -5.41 -17.07
N GLY A 352 0.58 -5.15 -16.42
CA GLY A 352 1.72 -6.07 -16.42
C GLY A 352 1.35 -7.47 -15.92
N ARG A 353 0.63 -7.56 -14.80
CA ARG A 353 0.22 -8.86 -14.22
C ARG A 353 -0.66 -9.69 -15.15
N VAL A 354 -1.43 -9.04 -16.01
CA VAL A 354 -2.28 -9.70 -17.01
C VAL A 354 -1.46 -10.35 -18.13
N LEU A 355 -0.20 -9.96 -18.32
CA LEU A 355 0.66 -10.49 -19.39
C LEU A 355 1.16 -11.92 -19.16
N LYS A 356 1.00 -12.50 -17.96
CA LYS A 356 1.50 -13.85 -17.67
C LYS A 356 0.70 -14.92 -18.44
N SER A 357 1.14 -15.20 -19.66
CA SER A 357 0.72 -16.33 -20.49
C SER A 357 1.84 -16.63 -21.47
N ASN A 358 2.99 -17.10 -20.96
CA ASN A 358 4.17 -17.35 -21.79
C ASN A 358 3.79 -18.21 -23.01
N GLY A 359 3.96 -17.66 -24.22
CA GLY A 359 3.67 -18.31 -25.49
C GLY A 359 2.20 -18.26 -25.95
N ILE A 360 1.30 -17.59 -25.22
CA ILE A 360 -0.11 -17.41 -25.61
C ILE A 360 -0.39 -15.96 -26.03
N ARG A 361 0.22 -14.98 -25.34
CA ARG A 361 0.06 -13.55 -25.63
C ARG A 361 1.20 -13.00 -26.50
N PRO A 362 0.94 -11.95 -27.31
CA PRO A 362 1.99 -11.24 -28.02
C PRO A 362 2.96 -10.55 -27.04
N THR A 363 4.21 -10.38 -27.47
CA THR A 363 5.22 -9.62 -26.73
C THR A 363 4.77 -8.17 -26.61
N VAL A 364 4.86 -7.60 -25.41
CA VAL A 364 4.51 -6.19 -25.20
C VAL A 364 5.77 -5.34 -25.21
N VAL A 365 5.83 -4.40 -26.14
CA VAL A 365 6.88 -3.38 -26.19
C VAL A 365 6.36 -2.11 -25.55
N THR A 366 7.04 -1.68 -24.49
CA THR A 366 6.71 -0.44 -23.77
C THR A 366 7.59 0.71 -24.25
N TYR A 367 7.03 1.92 -24.16
CA TYR A 367 7.69 3.15 -24.54
C TYR A 367 7.67 4.13 -23.39
N ASP A 368 8.71 4.94 -23.28
CA ASP A 368 8.75 6.09 -22.38
C ASP A 368 8.58 7.38 -23.17
N ARG A 369 7.79 8.29 -22.63
CA ARG A 369 7.51 9.59 -23.24
C ARG A 369 8.61 10.55 -22.80
N GLU A 370 9.38 11.06 -23.74
CA GLU A 370 10.20 12.27 -23.57
C GLU A 370 9.39 13.52 -23.95
N ALA A 371 10.01 14.70 -23.97
CA ALA A 371 9.31 15.98 -24.16
C ALA A 371 8.29 15.94 -25.31
N ASP A 372 8.71 15.50 -26.50
CA ASP A 372 7.87 15.47 -27.72
C ASP A 372 7.95 14.14 -28.49
N SER A 373 8.49 13.07 -27.88
CA SER A 373 8.64 11.78 -28.57
C SER A 373 8.54 10.58 -27.63
N TYR A 374 8.36 9.39 -28.22
CA TYR A 374 8.40 8.13 -27.51
C TYR A 374 9.69 7.37 -27.81
N GLN A 375 10.41 7.00 -26.76
CA GLN A 375 11.56 6.11 -26.85
C GLN A 375 11.18 4.70 -26.42
N ARG A 376 11.59 3.71 -27.20
CA ARG A 376 11.42 2.30 -26.88
C ARG A 376 12.17 1.94 -25.59
N ALA A 377 11.50 1.28 -24.65
CA ALA A 377 12.04 1.02 -23.31
C ALA A 377 12.27 -0.47 -23.02
N LEU A 378 11.20 -1.26 -22.87
CA LEU A 378 11.27 -2.68 -22.48
C LEU A 378 10.42 -3.56 -23.39
N GLU A 379 10.89 -4.77 -23.61
CA GLU A 379 10.13 -5.90 -24.16
C GLU A 379 9.73 -6.82 -23.00
N ILE A 380 8.45 -7.15 -22.91
CA ILE A 380 7.83 -7.88 -21.79
C ILE A 380 7.07 -9.08 -22.32
#